data_AF-A0A535C0K9-F1
#
_entry.id   AF-A0A535C0K9-F1
#
_cell.length_a   1.000
_cell.length_b   1.000
_cell.length_c   1.000
_cell.angle_alpha   90.00
_cell.angle_beta   90.00
_cell.angle_gamma   90.00
#
_symmetry.space_group_name_H-M   'P 1'
#
loop_
_entity.id
_entity.type
_entity.pdbx_description
1 polymer ?
#
loop_
_entity_poly.entity_id
_entity_poly.type
_entity_poly.pdbx_seq_one_letter_code
_entity_poly.pdbx_strand_id
1 'polypeptide(L)' 'DWQINTRSVGIALSGNYEAAIPPLPQIESAARVIHSYYPHVSRNSIVGHREVRKDVTCPGAYFLETWKDMLVSSV' A
#
# COMPACT_ATOMS: atom_id res chain seq x y z
N ASP A 1 -3.33 -1.29 15.87
CA ASP A 1 -2.11 -1.15 16.67
C ASP A 1 -1.91 0.35 16.91
N TRP A 2 -1.98 0.81 18.17
CA TRP A 2 -1.92 2.23 18.48
C TRP A 2 -0.62 2.88 17.99
N GLN A 3 0.51 2.20 18.19
CA GLN A 3 1.83 2.75 17.83
C GLN A 3 1.99 2.94 16.33
N ILE A 4 1.36 2.08 15.53
CA ILE A 4 1.39 2.18 14.07
C ILE A 4 0.42 3.25 13.59
N ASN A 5 -0.80 3.25 14.14
CA ASN A 5 -1.82 4.22 13.74
C ASN A 5 -1.38 5.67 13.97
N THR A 6 -0.65 5.96 15.06
CA THR A 6 -0.18 7.33 15.37
C THR A 6 1.10 7.73 14.63
N ARG A 7 1.69 6.84 13.83
CA ARG A 7 2.99 7.04 13.16
C ARG A 7 2.98 6.66 11.68
N SER A 8 1.80 6.43 11.10
CA SER A 8 1.65 6.04 9.70
C SER A 8 0.55 6.84 9.04
N VAL A 9 0.59 6.86 7.71
CA VAL A 9 -0.50 7.38 6.87
C VAL A 9 -1.12 6.18 6.16
N GLY A 10 -2.42 5.98 6.38
CA GLY A 10 -3.19 4.98 5.67
C GLY A 10 -3.62 5.49 4.29
N ILE A 11 -3.20 4.81 3.23
CA ILE A 11 -3.70 5.04 1.86
C ILE A 11 -4.54 3.81 1.47
N ALA A 12 -5.85 3.98 1.37
CA ALA A 12 -6.78 2.93 0.98
C ALA A 12 -7.18 3.10 -0.50
N LEU A 13 -7.06 2.03 -1.28
CA LEU A 13 -7.52 2.00 -2.67
C LEU A 13 -9.01 1.69 -2.74
N SER A 14 -9.72 2.35 -3.66
CA SER A 14 -11.18 2.26 -3.76
C SER A 14 -11.61 1.00 -4.52
N GLY A 15 -11.97 -0.05 -3.77
CA GLY A 15 -12.52 -1.30 -4.30
C GLY A 15 -12.36 -2.47 -3.33
N ASN A 16 -12.85 -3.65 -3.73
CA ASN A 16 -12.53 -4.91 -3.07
C ASN A 16 -11.46 -5.65 -3.88
N TYR A 17 -10.26 -5.77 -3.29
CA TYR A 17 -9.09 -6.41 -3.89
C TYR A 17 -8.62 -7.62 -3.10
N GLU A 18 -9.49 -8.23 -2.28
CA GLU A 18 -9.15 -9.41 -1.50
C GLU A 18 -8.59 -10.55 -2.37
N ALA A 19 -9.20 -10.77 -3.53
CA ALA A 19 -8.76 -11.73 -4.56
C ALA A 19 -8.65 -11.07 -5.95
N ALA A 20 -8.20 -9.82 -6.00
CA ALA A 20 -7.97 -9.10 -7.26
C ALA A 20 -6.80 -8.13 -7.15
N ILE A 21 -6.27 -7.69 -8.29
CA ILE A 21 -5.27 -6.62 -8.37
C ILE A 21 -6.02 -5.30 -8.67
N PRO A 22 -5.70 -4.19 -7.96
CA PRO A 22 -6.25 -2.89 -8.31
C PRO A 22 -5.93 -2.49 -9.77
N PRO A 23 -6.81 -1.78 -10.48
CA PRO A 23 -6.49 -1.28 -11.80
C PRO A 23 -5.22 -0.43 -11.77
N LEU A 24 -4.37 -0.56 -12.79
CA LEU A 24 -3.10 0.17 -12.89
C LEU A 24 -3.23 1.68 -12.60
N PRO A 25 -4.26 2.40 -13.11
CA PRO A 25 -4.42 3.82 -12.79
C PRO A 25 -4.58 4.14 -11.29
N GLN A 26 -5.15 3.23 -10.48
CA GLN A 26 -5.23 3.41 -9.03
C GLN A 26 -3.86 3.24 -8.37
N ILE A 27 -3.09 2.23 -8.80
CA ILE A 27 -1.73 1.98 -8.31
C ILE A 27 -0.83 3.19 -8.60
N GLU A 28 -0.84 3.68 -9.85
CA GLU A 28 -0.07 4.85 -10.26
C GLU A 28 -0.52 6.13 -9.54
N SER A 29 -1.82 6.28 -9.28
CA SER A 29 -2.34 7.42 -8.52
C SER A 29 -1.85 7.40 -7.07
N ALA A 30 -1.86 6.23 -6.42
CA ALA A 30 -1.29 6.08 -5.09
C ALA A 30 0.22 6.37 -5.09
N ALA A 31 0.95 5.88 -6.09
CA ALA A 31 2.38 6.17 -6.24
C ALA A 31 2.65 7.67 -6.35
N ARG A 32 1.88 8.39 -7.18
CA ARG A 32 1.97 9.86 -7.29
C ARG A 32 1.69 10.57 -5.98
N VAL A 33 0.69 10.12 -5.20
CA VAL A 33 0.41 10.69 -3.87
C VAL A 33 1.59 10.48 -2.92
N ILE A 34 2.14 9.26 -2.87
CA ILE A 34 3.30 8.95 -2.02
C ILE A 34 4.50 9.82 -2.42
N HIS A 35 4.82 9.85 -3.70
CA HIS A 35 5.94 10.63 -4.23
C HIS A 35 5.79 12.13 -3.95
N SER A 36 4.60 12.69 -4.15
CA SER A 36 4.37 14.14 -4.06
C SER A 36 4.32 14.64 -2.62
N TYR A 37 3.74 13.87 -1.70
CA TYR A 37 3.47 14.34 -0.33
C TYR A 37 4.37 13.71 0.73
N TYR A 38 4.97 12.55 0.43
CA TYR A 38 5.79 11.79 1.37
C TYR A 38 7.17 11.41 0.79
N PRO A 39 7.91 12.34 0.11
CA PRO A 39 9.18 12.00 -0.55
C PRO A 39 10.30 11.59 0.43
N HIS A 40 10.13 11.88 1.71
CA HIS A 40 11.07 11.52 2.77
C HIS A 40 10.85 10.10 3.33
N VAL A 41 9.76 9.44 2.96
CA VAL A 41 9.46 8.08 3.40
C VAL A 41 10.26 7.08 2.56
N SER A 42 11.03 6.22 3.23
CA SER A 42 11.78 5.15 2.54
C SER A 42 10.82 4.21 1.84
N ARG A 43 11.19 3.72 0.65
CA ARG A 43 10.48 2.66 -0.06
C ARG A 43 10.27 1.41 0.81
N ASN A 44 11.21 1.10 1.70
CA ASN A 44 11.12 -0.02 2.64
C ASN A 44 10.05 0.19 3.73
N SER A 45 9.59 1.42 3.94
CA SER A 45 8.52 1.78 4.87
C SER A 45 7.12 1.76 4.22
N ILE A 46 7.03 1.48 2.91
CA ILE A 46 5.77 1.28 2.21
C ILE A 46 5.35 -0.17 2.39
N VAL A 47 4.35 -0.38 3.26
CA VAL A 47 3.90 -1.70 3.67
C VAL A 47 2.38 -1.83 3.57
N GLY A 48 1.92 -3.05 3.32
CA GLY A 48 0.51 -3.39 3.33
C GLY A 48 0.00 -3.62 4.74
N HIS A 49 -1.31 -3.48 4.93
CA HIS A 49 -1.94 -3.67 6.25
C HIS A 49 -1.65 -5.06 6.84
N ARG A 50 -1.60 -6.12 6.02
CA ARG A 50 -1.26 -7.49 6.46
C ARG A 50 0.21 -7.71 6.83
N GLU A 51 1.12 -6.85 6.39
CA GLU A 51 2.51 -6.90 6.83
C GLU A 51 2.63 -6.44 8.28
N VAL A 52 1.80 -5.46 8.63
CA VAL A 52 1.66 -4.86 9.97
C VAL A 52 0.80 -5.72 10.90
N ARG A 53 -0.36 -6.19 10.43
CA ARG A 53 -1.32 -7.00 11.19
C ARG A 53 -1.45 -8.38 10.56
N LYS A 54 -1.00 -9.42 11.24
CA LYS A 54 -0.96 -10.78 10.66
C LYS A 54 -2.35 -11.43 10.56
N ASP A 55 -3.37 -10.87 11.20
CA ASP A 55 -4.74 -11.37 11.27
C ASP A 55 -5.67 -10.82 10.17
N VAL A 56 -5.15 -10.09 9.17
CA VAL A 56 -5.97 -9.49 8.10
C VAL A 56 -5.49 -9.88 6.69
N THR A 57 -6.42 -9.87 5.73
CA THR A 57 -6.15 -10.12 4.30
C THR A 57 -5.80 -8.85 3.52
N CYS A 58 -6.12 -7.67 4.06
CA CYS A 58 -5.87 -6.36 3.46
C CYS A 58 -4.36 -6.11 3.18
N PRO A 59 -3.97 -5.53 2.03
CA PRO A 59 -4.82 -4.98 0.98
C PRO A 59 -5.18 -5.97 -0.13
N GLY A 60 -4.99 -7.27 0.09
CA GLY A 60 -5.34 -8.32 -0.86
C GLY A 60 -4.36 -9.49 -0.88
N ALA A 61 -4.79 -10.62 -1.44
CA ALA A 61 -3.97 -11.81 -1.62
C ALA A 61 -2.71 -11.52 -2.45
N TYR A 62 -2.86 -10.76 -3.54
CA TYR A 62 -1.81 -10.52 -4.53
C TYR A 62 -0.90 -9.31 -4.23
N PHE A 63 -1.02 -8.69 -3.06
CA PHE A 63 -0.22 -7.50 -2.75
C PHE A 63 1.27 -7.83 -2.68
N LEU A 64 1.66 -8.80 -1.85
CA LEU A 64 3.06 -9.14 -1.59
C LEU A 64 3.75 -9.84 -2.76
N GLU A 65 2.97 -10.47 -3.64
CA GLU A 65 3.47 -11.25 -4.78
C GLU A 65 3.45 -10.48 -6.09
N THR A 66 2.74 -9.35 -6.15
CA THR A 66 2.51 -8.68 -7.43
C THR A 66 2.55 -7.15 -7.29
N TRP A 67 1.48 -6.55 -6.79
CA TRP A 67 1.29 -5.11 -7.02
C TRP A 67 2.00 -4.20 -6.01
N LYS A 68 2.60 -4.74 -4.94
CA LYS A 68 3.54 -4.00 -4.09
C LYS A 68 4.74 -3.52 -4.90
N ASP A 69 5.32 -4.39 -5.73
CA ASP A 69 6.48 -4.03 -6.56
C ASP A 69 6.10 -3.00 -7.62
N MET A 70 4.90 -3.12 -8.19
CA MET A 70 4.36 -2.12 -9.13
C MET A 70 4.21 -0.73 -8.49
N LEU A 71 3.68 -0.69 -7.26
CA LEU A 71 3.53 0.54 -6.49
C LEU A 71 4.90 1.15 -6.16
N VAL A 72 5.78 0.37 -5.52
CA VAL A 72 7.06 0.85 -4.99
C VAL A 72 8.04 1.24 -6.10
N SER A 73 8.00 0.56 -7.25
CA SER A 73 8.81 0.94 -8.42
C SER A 73 8.37 2.26 -9.05
N SER A 74 7.14 2.71 -8.75
CA SER A 74 6.54 3.93 -9.28
C SER A 74 6.60 5.13 -8.31
N VAL A 75 7.19 4.93 -7.12
CA VAL A 75 7.42 5.97 -6.08
C VAL A 75 8.83 6.50 -6.15
#